data_AF-A0A7C5X729-F1
#
_entry.id   AF-A0A7C5X729-F1
#
_cell.length_a   1.000
_cell.length_b   1.000
_cell.length_c   1.000
_cell.angle_alpha   90.00
_cell.angle_beta   90.00
_cell.angle_gamma   90.00
#
_symmetry.space_group_name_H-M   'P 1'
#
loop_
_entity.id
_entity.type
_entity.pdbx_description
1 polymer ?
#
loop_
_entity_poly.entity_id
_entity_poly.type
_entity_poly.pdbx_seq_one_letter_code
_entity_poly.pdbx_strand_id
1 'polypeptide(L)'
;MRLWSISPRYLDPVGLVALWRESLLALRVIEGLTRGYRNHPQLARFKQHPNPLKAINTYLYYVWIEGRRRDFSFRGDKIRWDMVDTSLKIPVSEGQFKYEVWHLLRKVFNRNPAWFNHLLQLSCFEPNPLFYPTPGGVEPWEKVPESLRGLDLAVVEVDTYRVKVKLCT
;
A
#
# COMPACT_ATOMS: atom_id res chain seq x y z
N MET A 1 8.05 -7.32 -4.02
CA MET A 1 7.89 -5.91 -3.64
C MET A 1 6.45 -5.52 -3.92
N ARG A 2 5.72 -5.08 -2.90
CA ARG A 2 4.39 -4.52 -2.95
C ARG A 2 4.35 -3.32 -2.00
N LEU A 3 4.30 -2.13 -2.57
CA LEU A 3 4.04 -0.89 -1.85
C LEU A 3 2.54 -0.63 -1.95
N TRP A 4 1.85 -0.65 -0.83
CA TRP A 4 0.41 -0.42 -0.74
C TRP A 4 0.12 1.09 -0.67
N SER A 5 -0.79 1.56 -1.53
CA SER A 5 -1.46 2.86 -1.43
C SER A 5 -2.63 2.88 -0.46
N ILE A 6 -3.19 1.71 -0.08
CA ILE A 6 -4.10 1.60 1.07
C ILE A 6 -3.36 1.87 2.39
N SER A 7 -4.10 2.35 3.40
CA SER A 7 -3.51 2.62 4.71
C SER A 7 -2.90 1.35 5.33
N PRO A 8 -1.68 1.43 5.90
CA PRO A 8 -1.03 0.27 6.50
C PRO A 8 -1.82 -0.30 7.69
N ARG A 9 -2.77 0.46 8.25
CA ARG A 9 -3.66 0.03 9.33
C ARG A 9 -4.50 -1.20 8.98
N TYR A 10 -4.75 -1.45 7.70
CA TYR A 10 -5.54 -2.59 7.25
C TYR A 10 -4.72 -3.85 7.03
N LEU A 11 -3.38 -3.75 7.04
CA LEU A 11 -2.52 -4.92 6.90
C LEU A 11 -2.50 -5.71 8.20
N ASP A 12 -2.68 -7.02 8.08
CA ASP A 12 -2.45 -7.95 9.18
C ASP A 12 -0.96 -7.91 9.62
N PRO A 13 -0.62 -8.43 10.82
CA PRO A 13 0.76 -8.38 11.34
C PRO A 13 1.82 -8.84 10.33
N VAL A 14 1.58 -9.94 9.63
CA VAL A 14 2.50 -10.48 8.62
C VAL A 14 2.63 -9.54 7.42
N GLY A 15 1.51 -8.99 6.94
CA GLY A 15 1.50 -8.02 5.86
C GLY A 15 2.24 -6.72 6.19
N LEU A 16 2.12 -6.23 7.43
CA LEU A 16 2.80 -5.01 7.87
C LEU A 16 4.32 -5.21 7.97
N VAL A 17 4.78 -6.35 8.51
CA VAL A 17 6.21 -6.70 8.53
C VAL A 17 6.78 -6.83 7.12
N ALA A 18 6.05 -7.47 6.20
CA ALA A 18 6.44 -7.55 4.80
C ALA A 18 6.53 -6.15 4.16
N LEU A 19 5.54 -5.29 4.39
CA LEU A 19 5.52 -3.93 3.87
C LEU A 19 6.72 -3.12 4.36
N TRP A 20 7.08 -3.20 5.65
CA TRP A 20 8.27 -2.54 6.18
C TRP A 20 9.55 -2.94 5.42
N ARG A 21 9.78 -4.25 5.25
CA ARG A 21 10.96 -4.76 4.54
C ARG A 21 10.98 -4.34 3.07
N GLU A 22 9.84 -4.39 2.40
CA GLU A 22 9.72 -4.01 0.99
C GLU A 22 9.86 -2.49 0.79
N SER A 23 9.41 -1.67 1.74
CA SER A 23 9.59 -0.22 1.75
C SER A 23 11.06 0.17 1.95
N LEU A 24 11.78 -0.53 2.82
CA LEU A 24 13.22 -0.34 2.98
C LEU A 24 13.98 -0.72 1.71
N LEU A 25 13.60 -1.83 1.06
CA LEU A 25 14.16 -2.20 -0.23
C LEU A 25 13.90 -1.09 -1.26
N ALA A 26 12.67 -0.58 -1.34
CA ALA A 26 12.31 0.52 -2.23
C ALA A 26 13.16 1.77 -1.99
N LEU A 27 13.39 2.17 -0.73
CA LEU A 27 14.33 3.26 -0.40
C LEU A 27 15.73 3.00 -0.97
N ARG A 28 16.29 1.80 -0.74
CA ARG A 28 17.61 1.43 -1.29
C ARG A 28 17.61 1.46 -2.83
N VAL A 29 16.52 1.10 -3.49
CA VAL A 29 16.40 1.20 -4.96
C VAL A 29 16.43 2.66 -5.40
N ILE A 30 15.67 3.55 -4.73
CA ILE A 30 15.61 4.98 -5.06
C ILE A 30 16.96 5.67 -4.78
N GLU A 31 17.71 5.22 -3.77
CA GLU A 31 19.09 5.68 -3.51
C GLU A 31 20.13 5.12 -4.49
N GLY A 32 19.74 4.22 -5.40
CA GLY A 32 20.67 3.59 -6.36
C GLY A 32 21.57 2.52 -5.73
N LEU A 33 21.31 2.10 -4.49
CA LEU A 33 22.15 1.16 -3.73
C LEU A 33 21.86 -0.32 -4.01
N THR A 34 20.92 -0.63 -4.92
CA THR A 34 20.60 -2.01 -5.29
C THR A 34 21.03 -2.32 -6.72
N ARG A 35 21.31 -3.61 -6.99
CA ARG A 35 21.46 -4.13 -8.37
C ARG A 35 20.13 -4.64 -8.94
N GLY A 36 19.29 -5.28 -8.10
CA GLY A 36 17.96 -5.76 -8.46
C GLY A 36 16.83 -4.77 -8.17
N TYR A 37 15.62 -5.10 -8.63
CA TYR A 37 14.37 -4.34 -8.41
C TYR A 37 14.33 -2.90 -8.97
N ARG A 38 15.36 -2.48 -9.72
CA ARG A 38 15.46 -1.13 -10.31
C ARG A 38 14.27 -0.76 -11.19
N ASN A 39 13.73 -1.74 -11.92
CA ASN A 39 12.62 -1.52 -12.85
C ASN A 39 11.29 -2.03 -12.27
N HIS A 40 11.17 -2.12 -10.94
CA HIS A 40 9.92 -2.56 -10.34
C HIS A 40 8.81 -1.55 -10.66
N PRO A 41 7.69 -1.98 -11.28
CA PRO A 41 6.72 -1.03 -11.83
C PRO A 41 6.09 -0.08 -10.79
N GLN A 42 5.85 -0.57 -9.57
CA GLN A 42 5.33 0.27 -8.46
C GLN A 42 6.27 1.39 -7.99
N LEU A 43 7.56 1.34 -8.36
CA LEU A 43 8.48 2.43 -8.05
C LEU A 43 8.30 3.63 -8.98
N ALA A 44 7.60 3.46 -10.11
CA ALA A 44 7.39 4.53 -11.08
C ALA A 44 6.79 5.79 -10.44
N ARG A 45 5.74 5.63 -9.62
CA ARG A 45 5.09 6.75 -8.91
C ARG A 45 6.00 7.48 -7.92
N PHE A 46 7.01 6.82 -7.36
CA PHE A 46 8.02 7.46 -6.52
C PHE A 46 9.11 8.12 -7.34
N LYS A 47 9.57 7.46 -8.41
CA LYS A 47 10.63 7.97 -9.31
C LYS A 47 10.20 9.18 -10.13
N GLN A 48 8.92 9.25 -10.49
CA GLN A 48 8.33 10.36 -11.24
C GLN A 48 8.00 11.56 -10.35
N HIS A 49 8.00 11.38 -9.02
CA HIS A 49 7.80 12.49 -8.09
C HIS A 49 8.98 13.47 -8.18
N PRO A 50 8.78 14.80 -8.12
CA PRO A 50 9.88 15.77 -8.17
C PRO A 50 10.95 15.58 -7.09
N ASN A 51 10.57 14.96 -5.98
CA ASN A 51 11.46 14.62 -4.87
C ASN A 51 11.33 13.12 -4.50
N PRO A 52 11.95 12.18 -5.25
CA PRO A 52 11.76 10.75 -5.03
C PRO A 52 12.21 10.26 -3.66
N LEU A 53 13.33 10.79 -3.16
CA LEU A 53 13.86 10.44 -1.83
C LEU A 53 12.93 10.91 -0.71
N LYS A 54 12.36 12.12 -0.82
CA LYS A 54 11.36 12.60 0.16
C LYS A 54 10.12 11.71 0.13
N ALA A 55 9.59 11.43 -1.06
CA ALA A 55 8.42 10.58 -1.23
C ALA A 55 8.56 9.19 -0.57
N ILE A 56 9.67 8.49 -0.81
CA ILE A 56 9.86 7.15 -0.23
C ILE A 56 10.17 7.19 1.28
N ASN A 57 10.83 8.22 1.79
CA ASN A 57 11.04 8.39 3.24
C ASN A 57 9.72 8.75 3.96
N THR A 58 8.88 9.62 3.39
CA THR A 58 7.53 9.88 3.91
C THR A 58 6.66 8.62 3.88
N TYR A 59 6.78 7.78 2.84
CA TYR A 59 6.08 6.50 2.81
C TYR A 59 6.51 5.58 3.96
N LEU A 60 7.83 5.41 4.15
CA LEU A 60 8.41 4.63 5.24
C LEU A 60 7.99 5.16 6.62
N TYR A 61 7.89 6.48 6.78
CA TYR A 61 7.42 7.11 8.00
C TYR A 61 5.99 6.65 8.36
N TYR A 62 5.05 6.65 7.42
CA TYR A 62 3.68 6.19 7.71
C TYR A 62 3.61 4.68 8.00
N VAL A 63 4.46 3.86 7.37
CA VAL A 63 4.58 2.43 7.72
C VAL A 63 5.15 2.25 9.14
N TRP A 64 6.15 3.05 9.49
CA TRP A 64 6.78 3.01 10.81
C TRP A 64 5.85 3.47 11.92
N ILE A 65 5.09 4.55 11.71
CA ILE A 65 4.07 5.01 12.67
C ILE A 65 3.06 3.91 12.96
N GLU A 66 2.55 3.26 11.91
CA GLU A 66 1.59 2.18 12.09
C GLU A 66 2.21 0.97 12.80
N GLY A 67 3.46 0.64 12.50
CA GLY A 67 4.23 -0.36 13.24
C GLY A 67 4.34 0.00 14.72
N ARG A 68 4.76 1.23 15.04
CA ARG A 68 4.92 1.72 16.41
C ARG A 68 3.60 1.73 17.18
N ARG A 69 2.50 2.14 16.53
CA ARG A 69 1.14 2.13 17.10
C ARG A 69 0.68 0.73 17.50
N ARG A 70 1.25 -0.31 16.89
CA ARG A 70 0.97 -1.73 17.13
C ARG A 70 2.14 -2.46 17.79
N ASP A 71 3.02 -1.71 18.45
CA ASP A 71 4.16 -2.22 19.23
C ASP A 71 5.19 -3.04 18.43
N PHE A 72 5.28 -2.84 17.11
CA PHE A 72 6.36 -3.40 16.30
C PHE A 72 7.67 -2.64 16.52
N SER A 73 8.76 -3.37 16.72
CA SER A 73 10.12 -2.84 16.86
C SER A 73 10.78 -2.51 15.51
N PHE A 74 10.09 -1.77 14.64
CA PHE A 74 10.68 -1.29 13.39
C PHE A 74 11.76 -0.26 13.67
N ARG A 75 12.93 -0.53 13.10
CA ARG A 75 14.15 0.28 13.25
C ARG A 75 14.02 1.64 12.59
N GLY A 76 13.65 2.66 13.38
CA GLY A 76 13.48 4.05 12.92
C GLY A 76 14.76 4.70 12.40
N ASP A 77 15.94 4.21 12.80
CA ASP A 77 17.25 4.65 12.29
C ASP A 77 17.46 4.32 10.80
N LYS A 78 16.58 3.49 10.21
CA LYS A 78 16.59 3.20 8.77
C LYS A 78 15.90 4.27 7.93
N ILE A 79 15.19 5.20 8.56
CA ILE A 79 14.49 6.32 7.92
C ILE A 79 15.40 7.54 7.93
N ARG A 80 15.49 8.23 6.79
CA ARG A 80 16.11 9.56 6.74
C ARG A 80 15.11 10.62 7.18
N TRP A 81 15.11 10.95 8.47
CA TRP A 81 14.15 11.86 9.09
C TRP A 81 14.18 13.27 8.50
N ASP A 82 15.34 13.73 8.04
CA ASP A 82 15.53 15.00 7.33
C ASP A 82 14.83 15.06 5.96
N MET A 83 14.46 13.90 5.41
CA MET A 83 13.78 13.75 4.14
C MET A 83 12.28 13.48 4.30
N VAL A 84 11.77 13.31 5.53
CA VAL A 84 10.34 13.10 5.77
C VAL A 84 9.60 14.43 5.62
N ASP A 85 8.59 14.43 4.76
CA ASP A 85 7.72 15.58 4.51
C ASP A 85 6.28 15.09 4.43
N THR A 86 5.51 15.32 5.49
CA THR A 86 4.12 14.86 5.63
C THR A 86 3.12 15.70 4.85
N SER A 87 3.56 16.83 4.27
CA SER A 87 2.75 17.64 3.36
C SER A 87 2.68 17.03 1.95
N LEU A 88 3.61 16.12 1.62
CA LEU A 88 3.65 15.46 0.31
C LEU A 88 2.41 14.61 0.05
N LYS A 89 1.99 14.64 -1.21
CA LYS A 89 0.85 13.89 -1.72
C LYS A 89 1.18 13.33 -3.10
N ILE A 90 0.83 12.06 -3.32
CA ILE A 90 1.01 11.35 -4.60
C ILE A 90 -0.35 10.88 -5.08
N PRO A 91 -0.75 11.16 -6.33
CA PRO A 91 -2.02 10.65 -6.84
C PRO A 91 -1.97 9.13 -6.92
N VAL A 92 -3.10 8.50 -6.68
CA VAL A 92 -3.33 7.09 -7.00
C VAL A 92 -4.72 6.94 -7.59
N SER A 93 -4.86 6.16 -8.65
CA SER A 93 -6.19 5.95 -9.21
C SER A 93 -7.12 5.21 -8.23
N GLU A 94 -8.40 5.55 -8.25
CA GLU A 94 -9.43 4.83 -7.49
C GLU A 94 -9.47 3.35 -7.86
N GLY A 95 -9.30 3.01 -9.14
CA GLY A 95 -9.23 1.62 -9.59
C GLY A 95 -8.06 0.85 -8.96
N GLN A 96 -6.88 1.48 -8.84
CA GLN A 96 -5.73 0.87 -8.16
C GLN A 96 -5.98 0.70 -6.67
N PHE A 97 -6.58 1.69 -6.03
CA PHE A 97 -6.97 1.60 -4.63
C PHE A 97 -7.92 0.43 -4.40
N LYS A 98 -8.98 0.30 -5.21
CA LYS A 98 -9.94 -0.81 -5.13
C LYS A 98 -9.27 -2.16 -5.40
N TYR A 99 -8.38 -2.23 -6.37
CA TYR A 99 -7.59 -3.45 -6.65
C TYR A 99 -6.73 -3.85 -5.45
N GLU A 100 -6.11 -2.89 -4.76
CA GLU A 100 -5.34 -3.16 -3.56
C GLU A 100 -6.20 -3.68 -2.41
N VAL A 101 -7.41 -3.14 -2.21
CA VAL A 101 -8.35 -3.69 -1.22
C VAL A 101 -8.77 -5.11 -1.60
N TRP A 102 -9.09 -5.38 -2.87
CA TRP A 102 -9.38 -6.72 -3.37
C TRP A 102 -8.23 -7.69 -3.04
N HIS A 103 -6.99 -7.28 -3.33
CA HIS A 103 -5.81 -8.11 -3.12
C HIS A 103 -5.51 -8.34 -1.64
N LEU A 104 -5.74 -7.33 -0.80
CA LEU A 104 -5.64 -7.42 0.65
C LEU A 104 -6.59 -8.49 1.19
N LEU A 105 -7.89 -8.35 0.89
CA LEU A 105 -8.94 -9.22 1.44
C LEU A 105 -8.66 -10.69 1.14
N ARG A 106 -8.28 -11.01 -0.10
CA ARG A 106 -7.94 -12.38 -0.50
C ARG A 106 -6.69 -12.92 0.18
N LYS A 107 -5.67 -12.09 0.34
CA LYS A 107 -4.44 -12.50 1.04
C LYS A 107 -4.68 -12.77 2.51
N VAL A 108 -5.47 -11.93 3.16
CA VAL A 108 -5.75 -12.03 4.59
C VAL A 108 -6.72 -13.17 4.89
N PHE A 109 -7.72 -13.43 4.05
CA PHE A 109 -8.71 -14.49 4.24
C PHE A 109 -8.09 -15.83 4.66
N ASN A 110 -7.10 -16.32 3.90
CA ASN A 110 -6.42 -17.58 4.21
C ASN A 110 -5.35 -17.44 5.30
N ARG A 111 -4.68 -16.29 5.37
CA ARG A 111 -3.50 -16.09 6.22
C ARG A 111 -3.85 -15.77 7.67
N ASN A 112 -4.93 -15.01 7.89
CA ASN A 112 -5.33 -14.51 9.20
C ASN A 112 -6.86 -14.28 9.23
N PRO A 113 -7.65 -15.34 9.47
CA PRO A 113 -9.11 -15.26 9.50
C PRO A 113 -9.66 -14.26 10.52
N ALA A 114 -9.02 -14.13 11.68
CA ALA A 114 -9.42 -13.17 12.71
C ALA A 114 -9.27 -11.72 12.22
N TRP A 115 -8.16 -11.40 11.55
CA TRP A 115 -7.96 -10.08 10.94
C TRP A 115 -8.91 -9.85 9.76
N PHE A 116 -9.18 -10.88 8.96
CA PHE A 116 -10.18 -10.81 7.89
C PHE A 116 -11.55 -10.44 8.45
N ASN A 117 -12.00 -11.10 9.53
CA ASN A 117 -13.26 -10.77 10.20
C ASN A 117 -13.31 -9.33 10.70
N HIS A 118 -12.20 -8.79 11.20
CA HIS A 118 -12.11 -7.38 11.55
C HIS A 118 -12.29 -6.46 10.32
N LEU A 119 -11.65 -6.79 9.18
CA LEU A 119 -11.80 -6.02 7.94
C LEU A 119 -13.23 -6.03 7.40
N LEU A 120 -14.00 -7.11 7.63
CA LEU A 120 -15.41 -7.19 7.24
C LEU A 120 -16.31 -6.20 7.99
N GLN A 121 -15.90 -5.72 9.17
CA GLN A 121 -16.67 -4.75 9.96
C GLN A 121 -16.45 -3.30 9.49
N LEU A 122 -15.53 -3.07 8.56
CA LEU A 122 -15.23 -1.73 8.06
C LEU A 122 -16.26 -1.28 7.01
N SER A 123 -16.75 -0.05 7.15
CA SER A 123 -17.66 0.56 6.18
C SER A 123 -16.93 1.15 4.96
N CYS A 124 -15.65 1.46 5.10
CA CYS A 124 -14.80 2.07 4.09
C CYS A 124 -13.30 1.81 4.38
N PHE A 125 -12.45 2.11 3.40
CA PHE A 125 -11.00 2.04 3.47
C PHE A 125 -10.38 3.41 3.19
N GLU A 126 -9.34 3.74 3.92
CA GLU A 126 -8.54 4.96 3.76
C GLU A 126 -7.25 4.69 2.95
N PRO A 127 -6.78 5.65 2.15
CA PRO A 127 -5.43 5.60 1.60
C PRO A 127 -4.38 5.75 2.71
N ASN A 128 -3.18 5.25 2.45
CA ASN A 128 -2.00 5.68 3.20
C ASN A 128 -1.90 7.21 3.04
N PRO A 129 -1.61 7.98 4.11
CA PRO A 129 -1.71 9.44 4.06
C PRO A 129 -0.79 10.11 3.03
N LEU A 130 0.21 9.42 2.48
CA LEU A 130 1.00 9.93 1.36
C LEU A 130 0.20 9.99 0.03
N PHE A 131 -0.87 9.20 -0.10
CA PHE A 131 -1.64 9.11 -1.34
C PHE A 131 -2.97 9.85 -1.23
N TYR A 132 -3.44 10.33 -2.38
CA TYR A 132 -4.80 10.84 -2.55
C TYR A 132 -5.45 10.17 -3.76
N PRO A 133 -6.68 9.65 -3.63
CA PRO A 133 -7.39 9.03 -4.74
C PRO A 133 -7.72 10.04 -5.85
N THR A 134 -7.61 9.62 -7.10
CA THR A 134 -8.07 10.36 -8.28
C THR A 134 -8.90 9.44 -9.18
N PRO A 135 -9.89 9.96 -9.94
CA PRO A 135 -10.63 9.14 -10.89
C PRO A 135 -9.71 8.40 -11.87
N GLY A 136 -9.96 7.12 -12.11
CA GLY A 136 -9.19 6.31 -13.05
C GLY A 136 -9.30 4.81 -12.80
N GLY A 137 -8.95 4.01 -13.82
CA GLY A 137 -8.86 2.56 -13.73
C GLY A 137 -7.64 2.08 -12.96
N VAL A 138 -7.42 0.76 -12.89
CA VAL A 138 -6.20 0.21 -12.27
C VAL A 138 -4.96 0.77 -12.96
N GLU A 139 -3.92 1.08 -12.18
CA GLU A 139 -2.70 1.65 -12.73
C GLU A 139 -2.07 0.73 -13.78
N PRO A 140 -1.53 1.28 -14.89
CA PRO A 140 -1.06 0.49 -16.03
C PRO A 140 0.11 -0.45 -15.68
N TRP A 141 0.81 -0.16 -14.57
CA TRP A 141 1.91 -0.97 -14.08
C TRP A 141 1.46 -2.21 -13.28
N GLU A 142 0.18 -2.29 -12.92
CA GLU A 142 -0.34 -3.36 -12.07
C GLU A 142 -0.54 -4.65 -12.88
N LYS A 143 -0.08 -5.76 -12.32
CA LYS A 143 -0.27 -7.08 -12.92
C LYS A 143 -1.62 -7.64 -12.47
N VAL A 144 -2.67 -7.23 -13.17
CA VAL A 144 -4.05 -7.66 -12.89
C VAL A 144 -4.32 -9.05 -13.50
N PRO A 145 -4.83 -10.02 -12.72
CA PRO A 145 -5.33 -11.28 -13.25
C PRO A 145 -6.36 -11.04 -14.36
N GLU A 146 -6.35 -11.89 -15.39
CA GLU A 146 -7.24 -11.73 -16.54
C GLU A 146 -8.72 -11.67 -16.15
N SER A 147 -9.12 -12.46 -15.15
CA SER A 147 -10.48 -12.49 -14.60
C SER A 147 -10.95 -11.18 -13.96
N LEU A 148 -10.06 -10.23 -13.69
CA LEU A 148 -10.41 -8.94 -13.08
C LEU A 148 -10.31 -7.76 -14.07
N ARG A 149 -9.85 -7.99 -15.29
CA ARG A 149 -9.68 -6.91 -16.26
C ARG A 149 -11.05 -6.31 -16.61
N GLY A 150 -11.16 -4.99 -16.50
CA GLY A 150 -12.39 -4.25 -16.80
C GLY A 150 -13.45 -4.26 -15.70
N LEU A 151 -13.22 -4.93 -14.56
CA LEU A 151 -14.13 -4.88 -13.42
C LEU A 151 -13.90 -3.61 -12.58
N ASP A 152 -14.99 -2.99 -12.10
CA ASP A 152 -14.93 -1.79 -11.24
C ASP A 152 -14.49 -2.10 -9.79
N LEU A 153 -14.38 -3.38 -9.39
CA LEU A 153 -13.93 -3.85 -8.07
C LEU A 153 -14.57 -3.13 -6.86
N ALA A 154 -15.75 -2.51 -7.06
CA ALA A 154 -16.54 -1.87 -6.00
C ALA A 154 -17.11 -2.89 -5.01
N VAL A 155 -17.15 -4.16 -5.42
CA VAL A 155 -17.50 -5.29 -4.57
C VAL A 155 -16.47 -6.40 -4.77
N VAL A 156 -15.98 -6.95 -3.66
CA VAL A 156 -15.00 -8.03 -3.64
C VAL A 156 -15.67 -9.27 -3.06
N GLU A 157 -15.62 -10.35 -3.83
CA GLU A 157 -16.09 -11.67 -3.41
C GLU A 157 -14.90 -12.52 -2.99
N VAL A 158 -14.96 -13.02 -1.76
CA VAL A 158 -13.97 -13.94 -1.20
C VAL A 158 -14.72 -15.10 -0.56
N ASP A 159 -14.69 -16.26 -1.21
CA ASP A 159 -15.48 -17.43 -0.81
C ASP A 159 -16.98 -17.06 -0.70
N THR A 160 -17.59 -17.20 0.48
CA THR A 160 -19.00 -16.86 0.73
C THR A 160 -19.22 -15.38 1.10
N TYR A 161 -18.14 -14.59 1.26
CA TYR A 161 -18.21 -13.21 1.71
C TYR A 161 -18.28 -12.23 0.54
N ARG A 162 -19.14 -11.21 0.68
CA ARG A 162 -19.28 -10.10 -0.27
C ARG A 162 -19.01 -8.77 0.42
N VAL A 163 -17.88 -8.14 0.08
CA VAL A 163 -17.39 -6.93 0.74
C VAL A 163 -17.52 -5.73 -0.20
N LYS A 164 -18.21 -4.67 0.25
CA LYS A 164 -18.26 -3.41 -0.51
C LYS A 164 -16.97 -2.63 -0.29
N VAL A 165 -16.30 -2.23 -1.37
CA VAL A 165 -15.09 -1.42 -1.32
C VAL A 165 -15.47 0.03 -1.55
N LYS A 166 -15.28 0.84 -0.50
CA LYS A 166 -15.54 2.28 -0.53
C LYS A 166 -14.33 3.02 0.01
N LEU A 167 -14.04 4.17 -0.57
CA LEU A 167 -13.15 5.16 0.05
C LEU A 167 -13.89 5.81 1.22
N CYS A 168 -13.18 6.08 2.31
CA CYS A 168 -13.73 6.88 3.40
C CYS A 168 -13.90 8.33 2.92
N THR A 169 -15.08 8.89 3.14
CA THR A 169 -15.45 10.29 2.87
C THR A 169 -15.21 11.16 4.07
#